data_AF-A0A7J9TFL0-F1
#
_entry.id   AF-A0A7J9TFL0-F1
#
_cell.length_a   1.000
_cell.length_b   1.000
_cell.length_c   1.000
_cell.angle_alpha   90.00
_cell.angle_beta   90.00
_cell.angle_gamma   90.00
#
_symmetry.space_group_name_H-M   'P 1'
#
loop_
_entity.id
_entity.type
_entity.pdbx_description
1 polymer ?
#
loop_
_entity_poly.entity_id
_entity_poly.type
_entity_poly.pdbx_seq_one_letter_code
_entity_poly.pdbx_strand_id
1 'polypeptide(L)'
;MAQDVSVVVEKIDANMAELEGAAKIIHEETDAIIGIEGVPDEMKDTAETVHLSTHALNHIGVYMGNDIEKLDTYKADPDKNRGEMLFTLGKIEALRKLYQDVVGASEFVTTMELPVTGNSPYDLTHILIENPDVQASPEAISAAGNVHTAVHDLGDAAQAMRLNLEELEDALAEAPASAPKESGSEVAESVGKIDTNMAELKGATEVIHTQTDAILGVEGMPDEVAAMAETAHLSTHCLEFIGVYMESSIGKLDTYKAEPEKNKAKMLVDAGKTEALRKLYQDTIDSGDFVTTMELPVTGKSPYDLTHLLIESPEVQASPEAISAAGDVHTAVHDLEDAAKSMRLNLEELEDALAELEEPTATAAEETKQASAGTSSTPGFGVTLAVLGLIAALFISTRRT
;
A
#
# COMPACT_ATOMS: atom_id res chain seq x y z
N MET A 1 -13.46 -13.13 20.18
CA MET A 1 -13.33 -12.46 18.88
C MET A 1 -13.63 -10.97 18.98
N ALA A 2 -14.87 -10.47 18.99
CA ALA A 2 -15.13 -9.01 18.91
C ALA A 2 -14.45 -8.13 19.98
N GLN A 3 -14.47 -8.54 21.27
CA GLN A 3 -13.77 -7.80 22.33
C GLN A 3 -12.24 -7.88 22.21
N ASP A 4 -11.72 -8.95 21.60
CA ASP A 4 -10.29 -9.19 21.36
C ASP A 4 -9.80 -8.29 20.22
N VAL A 5 -10.54 -8.30 19.11
CA VAL A 5 -10.30 -7.48 17.92
C VAL A 5 -10.29 -5.98 18.26
N SER A 6 -11.27 -5.48 19.02
CA SER A 6 -11.33 -4.06 19.36
C SER A 6 -10.09 -3.60 20.13
N VAL A 7 -9.61 -4.41 21.08
CA VAL A 7 -8.42 -4.12 21.88
C VAL A 7 -7.16 -4.12 21.02
N VAL A 8 -7.03 -5.08 20.10
CA VAL A 8 -5.87 -5.14 19.20
C VAL A 8 -5.83 -3.94 18.26
N VAL A 9 -6.98 -3.52 17.69
CA VAL A 9 -7.06 -2.33 16.84
C VAL A 9 -6.68 -1.06 17.60
N GLU A 10 -7.10 -0.92 18.86
CA GLU A 10 -6.69 0.22 19.71
C GLU A 10 -5.18 0.24 19.99
N LYS A 11 -4.53 -0.92 20.11
CA LYS A 11 -3.06 -0.99 20.22
C LYS A 11 -2.37 -0.59 18.91
N ILE A 12 -2.90 -0.99 17.76
CA ILE A 12 -2.37 -0.60 16.44
C ILE A 12 -2.43 0.92 16.29
N ASP A 13 -3.55 1.54 16.65
CA ASP A 13 -3.72 2.99 16.65
C ASP A 13 -2.71 3.69 17.59
N ALA A 14 -2.54 3.16 18.81
CA ALA A 14 -1.54 3.68 19.75
C ALA A 14 -0.11 3.58 19.20
N ASN A 15 0.25 2.46 18.56
CA ASN A 15 1.57 2.31 17.93
C ASN A 15 1.76 3.28 16.75
N MET A 16 0.69 3.62 16.01
CA MET A 16 0.77 4.62 14.95
C MET A 16 1.09 6.00 15.52
N ALA A 17 0.43 6.40 16.60
CA ALA A 17 0.71 7.66 17.27
C ALA A 17 2.16 7.72 17.81
N GLU A 18 2.71 6.60 18.29
CA GLU A 18 4.12 6.49 18.70
C GLU A 18 5.07 6.66 17.50
N LEU A 19 4.77 6.04 16.35
CA LEU A 19 5.55 6.20 15.11
C LEU A 19 5.56 7.66 14.63
N GLU A 20 4.39 8.32 14.56
CA GLU A 20 4.28 9.73 14.16
C GLU A 20 5.05 10.65 15.11
N GLY A 21 4.93 10.41 16.41
CA GLY A 21 5.64 11.16 17.43
C GLY A 21 7.16 11.04 17.28
N ALA A 22 7.66 9.82 17.08
CA ALA A 22 9.08 9.56 16.87
C ALA A 22 9.60 10.19 15.57
N ALA A 23 8.92 10.01 14.44
CA ALA A 23 9.32 10.60 13.16
C ALA A 23 9.34 12.13 13.22
N LYS A 24 8.39 12.74 13.92
CA LYS A 24 8.38 14.19 14.14
C LYS A 24 9.60 14.66 14.93
N ILE A 25 9.97 13.96 16.01
CA ILE A 25 11.17 14.30 16.79
C ILE A 25 12.42 14.18 15.91
N ILE A 26 12.53 13.09 15.14
CA ILE A 26 13.67 12.90 14.23
C ILE A 26 13.74 14.07 13.24
N HIS A 27 12.61 14.45 12.62
CA HIS A 27 12.54 15.53 11.65
C HIS A 27 12.98 16.88 12.24
N GLU A 28 12.38 17.29 13.37
CA GLU A 28 12.64 18.60 14.01
C GLU A 28 14.07 18.70 14.56
N GLU A 29 14.58 17.63 15.18
CA GLU A 29 15.89 17.64 15.83
C GLU A 29 17.03 17.49 14.83
N THR A 30 16.83 16.77 13.71
CA THR A 30 17.83 16.72 12.63
C THR A 30 17.95 18.07 11.92
N ASP A 31 16.83 18.77 11.65
CA ASP A 31 16.84 20.15 11.14
C ASP A 31 17.60 21.09 12.08
N ALA A 32 17.36 20.94 13.39
CA ALA A 32 18.09 21.70 14.40
C ALA A 32 19.62 21.45 14.31
N ILE A 33 20.08 20.21 14.15
CA ILE A 33 21.51 19.89 14.01
C ILE A 33 22.12 20.58 12.79
N ILE A 34 21.43 20.56 11.63
CA ILE A 34 21.87 21.20 10.39
C ILE A 34 22.10 22.70 10.60
N GLY A 35 21.24 23.35 11.40
CA GLY A 35 21.29 24.77 11.72
C GLY A 35 22.37 25.20 12.71
N ILE A 36 23.05 24.28 13.41
CA ILE A 36 24.03 24.65 14.46
C ILE A 36 25.34 25.15 13.84
N GLU A 37 25.80 26.31 14.29
CA GLU A 37 27.10 26.87 13.92
C GLU A 37 28.23 26.06 14.57
N GLY A 38 29.24 25.70 13.77
CA GLY A 38 30.41 24.94 14.25
C GLY A 38 30.28 23.42 14.20
N VAL A 39 29.09 22.89 13.84
CA VAL A 39 28.96 21.48 13.43
C VAL A 39 29.58 21.32 12.03
N PRO A 40 30.48 20.33 11.81
CA PRO A 40 31.11 20.11 10.50
C PRO A 40 30.09 19.74 9.42
N ASP A 41 30.36 20.12 8.17
CA ASP A 41 29.48 19.85 7.03
C ASP A 41 29.17 18.34 6.88
N GLU A 42 30.14 17.45 7.10
CA GLU A 42 29.91 16.00 7.09
C GLU A 42 28.81 15.55 8.08
N MET A 43 28.72 16.18 9.24
CA MET A 43 27.68 15.90 10.24
C MET A 43 26.35 16.56 9.88
N LYS A 44 26.38 17.66 9.14
CA LYS A 44 25.17 18.28 8.58
C LYS A 44 24.59 17.39 7.48
N ASP A 45 25.41 16.90 6.57
CA ASP A 45 24.99 15.95 5.52
C ASP A 45 24.43 14.66 6.14
N THR A 46 25.05 14.20 7.24
CA THR A 46 24.56 13.04 8.01
C THR A 46 23.18 13.33 8.61
N ALA A 47 23.00 14.49 9.25
CA ALA A 47 21.72 14.89 9.81
C ALA A 47 20.66 15.12 8.71
N GLU A 48 21.05 15.72 7.58
CA GLU A 48 20.20 15.97 6.41
C GLU A 48 19.71 14.65 5.79
N THR A 49 20.57 13.63 5.71
CA THR A 49 20.16 12.31 5.22
C THR A 49 19.08 11.69 6.11
N VAL A 50 19.23 11.79 7.44
CA VAL A 50 18.21 11.31 8.39
C VAL A 50 16.95 12.17 8.30
N HIS A 51 17.10 13.49 8.18
CA HIS A 51 16.01 14.45 8.02
C HIS A 51 15.16 14.15 6.79
N LEU A 52 15.77 14.07 5.61
CA LEU A 52 15.07 13.80 4.35
C LEU A 52 14.40 12.42 4.35
N SER A 53 14.95 11.44 5.08
CA SER A 53 14.27 10.15 5.26
C SER A 53 12.94 10.30 5.99
N THR A 54 12.79 11.26 6.92
CA THR A 54 11.52 11.53 7.60
C THR A 54 10.44 12.10 6.67
N HIS A 55 10.80 12.71 5.54
CA HIS A 55 9.83 13.17 4.56
C HIS A 55 9.06 11.98 3.96
N ALA A 56 9.79 10.90 3.62
CA ALA A 56 9.18 9.65 3.18
C ALA A 56 8.32 9.02 4.29
N LEU A 57 8.78 9.04 5.55
CA LEU A 57 7.99 8.55 6.69
C LEU A 57 6.67 9.31 6.85
N ASN A 58 6.70 10.64 6.78
CA ASN A 58 5.49 11.46 6.86
C ASN A 58 4.51 11.13 5.73
N HIS A 59 5.03 10.97 4.51
CA HIS A 59 4.19 10.59 3.37
C HIS A 59 3.53 9.22 3.56
N ILE A 60 4.29 8.19 3.97
CA ILE A 60 3.78 6.84 4.25
C ILE A 60 2.78 6.86 5.42
N GLY A 61 3.07 7.63 6.47
CA GLY A 61 2.28 7.72 7.69
C GLY A 61 0.84 8.17 7.42
N VAL A 62 0.63 9.11 6.48
CA VAL A 62 -0.72 9.55 6.08
C VAL A 62 -1.58 8.39 5.57
N TYR A 63 -1.02 7.48 4.77
CA TYR A 63 -1.76 6.32 4.27
C TYR A 63 -2.06 5.32 5.39
N MET A 64 -1.08 5.05 6.25
CA MET A 64 -1.28 4.18 7.41
C MET A 64 -2.39 4.70 8.34
N GLY A 65 -2.39 5.98 8.67
CA GLY A 65 -3.43 6.59 9.50
C GLY A 65 -4.82 6.43 8.89
N ASN A 66 -4.97 6.72 7.60
CA ASN A 66 -6.24 6.57 6.88
C ASN A 66 -6.76 5.12 6.87
N ASP A 67 -5.88 4.13 6.78
CA ASP A 67 -6.27 2.72 6.79
C ASP A 67 -6.56 2.22 8.22
N ILE A 68 -5.89 2.75 9.24
CA ILE A 68 -6.21 2.50 10.66
C ILE A 68 -7.61 3.07 11.00
N GLU A 69 -7.98 4.25 10.50
CA GLU A 69 -9.34 4.80 10.69
C GLU A 69 -10.43 3.89 10.07
N LYS A 70 -10.15 3.30 8.90
CA LYS A 70 -11.07 2.31 8.30
C LYS A 70 -11.15 1.05 9.14
N LEU A 71 -10.01 0.57 9.64
CA LEU A 71 -9.95 -0.59 10.51
C LEU A 71 -10.75 -0.35 11.81
N ASP A 72 -10.67 0.87 12.36
CA ASP A 72 -11.46 1.31 13.52
C ASP A 72 -12.97 1.27 13.23
N THR A 73 -13.37 1.68 12.02
CA THR A 73 -14.76 1.60 11.57
C THR A 73 -15.24 0.14 11.47
N TYR A 74 -14.42 -0.74 10.90
CA TYR A 74 -14.80 -2.14 10.67
C TYR A 74 -14.85 -2.97 11.96
N LYS A 75 -14.08 -2.59 13.00
CA LYS A 75 -14.05 -3.32 14.29
C LYS A 75 -15.39 -3.36 15.03
N ALA A 76 -16.35 -2.52 14.64
CA ALA A 76 -17.69 -2.50 15.21
C ALA A 76 -18.50 -3.78 14.96
N ASP A 77 -18.24 -4.49 13.85
CA ASP A 77 -18.85 -5.78 13.51
C ASP A 77 -17.83 -6.68 12.78
N PRO A 78 -16.85 -7.27 13.51
CA PRO A 78 -15.73 -7.97 12.89
C PRO A 78 -16.13 -9.22 12.10
N ASP A 79 -17.23 -9.88 12.49
CA ASP A 79 -17.73 -11.06 11.78
C ASP A 79 -18.25 -10.68 10.39
N LYS A 80 -18.96 -9.55 10.29
CA LYS A 80 -19.50 -9.04 9.03
C LYS A 80 -18.42 -8.42 8.14
N ASN A 81 -17.45 -7.71 8.74
CA ASN A 81 -16.44 -6.96 8.01
C ASN A 81 -15.11 -7.72 7.90
N ARG A 82 -15.11 -9.03 8.08
CA ARG A 82 -13.89 -9.84 8.19
C ARG A 82 -12.98 -9.70 6.97
N GLY A 83 -13.56 -9.72 5.77
CA GLY A 83 -12.80 -9.59 4.53
C GLY A 83 -12.14 -8.23 4.41
N GLU A 84 -12.90 -7.17 4.66
CA GLU A 84 -12.44 -5.78 4.64
C GLU A 84 -11.38 -5.53 5.72
N MET A 85 -11.49 -6.15 6.89
CA MET A 85 -10.48 -6.07 7.95
C MET A 85 -9.17 -6.76 7.54
N LEU A 86 -9.22 -7.97 6.95
CA LEU A 86 -8.02 -8.67 6.47
C LEU A 86 -7.34 -7.89 5.33
N PHE A 87 -8.11 -7.34 4.40
CA PHE A 87 -7.60 -6.50 3.33
C PHE A 87 -6.95 -5.21 3.87
N THR A 88 -7.60 -4.53 4.80
CA THR A 88 -7.08 -3.30 5.43
C THR A 88 -5.84 -3.57 6.30
N LEU A 89 -5.81 -4.70 7.02
CA LEU A 89 -4.64 -5.16 7.76
C LEU A 89 -3.44 -5.35 6.82
N GLY A 90 -3.67 -5.96 5.66
CA GLY A 90 -2.67 -6.07 4.60
C GLY A 90 -2.08 -4.72 4.20
N LYS A 91 -2.93 -3.70 3.98
CA LYS A 91 -2.48 -2.34 3.65
C LYS A 91 -1.54 -1.78 4.72
N ILE A 92 -1.97 -1.84 5.98
CA ILE A 92 -1.19 -1.32 7.12
C ILE A 92 0.15 -2.07 7.24
N GLU A 93 0.17 -3.39 7.09
CA GLU A 93 1.41 -4.17 7.19
C GLU A 93 2.42 -3.84 6.08
N ALA A 94 1.98 -3.66 4.84
CA ALA A 94 2.88 -3.25 3.75
C ALA A 94 3.51 -1.89 4.03
N LEU A 95 2.69 -0.90 4.41
CA LEU A 95 3.13 0.45 4.68
C LEU A 95 4.02 0.51 5.94
N ARG A 96 3.67 -0.22 7.01
CA ARG A 96 4.51 -0.33 8.22
C ARG A 96 5.87 -0.94 7.91
N LYS A 97 5.90 -1.97 7.05
CA LYS A 97 7.17 -2.57 6.63
C LYS A 97 8.02 -1.56 5.85
N LEU A 98 7.41 -0.86 4.89
CA LEU A 98 8.08 0.18 4.12
C LEU A 98 8.62 1.30 5.04
N TYR A 99 7.79 1.75 5.99
CA TYR A 99 8.13 2.75 7.00
C TYR A 99 9.35 2.34 7.83
N GLN A 100 9.40 1.09 8.29
CA GLN A 100 10.54 0.56 9.05
C GLN A 100 11.79 0.48 8.18
N ASP A 101 11.66 0.02 6.94
CA ASP A 101 12.80 -0.21 6.04
C ASP A 101 13.39 1.11 5.53
N VAL A 102 12.62 2.21 5.43
CA VAL A 102 13.16 3.56 5.18
C VAL A 102 14.20 3.95 6.24
N VAL A 103 13.99 3.58 7.50
CA VAL A 103 14.94 3.87 8.59
C VAL A 103 16.03 2.80 8.72
N GLY A 104 15.70 1.54 8.44
CA GLY A 104 16.57 0.39 8.70
C GLY A 104 17.44 -0.07 7.54
N ALA A 105 17.17 0.35 6.30
CA ALA A 105 17.89 -0.11 5.12
C ALA A 105 18.71 1.04 4.48
N SER A 106 19.99 0.78 4.23
CA SER A 106 20.84 1.69 3.45
C SER A 106 20.43 1.77 1.97
N GLU A 107 19.65 0.80 1.50
CA GLU A 107 19.15 0.75 0.13
C GLU A 107 18.27 1.96 -0.17
N PHE A 108 17.37 2.36 0.73
CA PHE A 108 16.55 3.56 0.55
C PHE A 108 17.40 4.81 0.33
N VAL A 109 18.40 5.04 1.20
CA VAL A 109 19.32 6.19 1.11
C VAL A 109 20.11 6.19 -0.19
N THR A 110 20.55 4.99 -0.62
CA THR A 110 21.33 4.83 -1.86
C THR A 110 20.46 5.04 -3.09
N THR A 111 19.25 4.47 -3.10
CA THR A 111 18.28 4.59 -4.18
C THR A 111 17.79 6.01 -4.32
N MET A 112 17.52 6.73 -3.23
CA MET A 112 17.08 8.13 -3.26
C MET A 112 18.21 9.14 -3.42
N GLU A 113 19.45 8.69 -3.67
CA GLU A 113 20.64 9.53 -3.85
C GLU A 113 20.85 10.57 -2.74
N LEU A 114 20.57 10.19 -1.49
CA LEU A 114 20.71 11.10 -0.34
C LEU A 114 22.19 11.38 -0.01
N PRO A 115 22.50 12.47 0.73
CA PRO A 115 23.87 12.96 0.90
C PRO A 115 24.88 11.93 1.42
N VAL A 116 24.48 11.05 2.35
CA VAL A 116 25.36 10.03 2.96
C VAL A 116 24.90 8.62 2.63
N THR A 117 25.30 8.11 1.47
CA THR A 117 24.96 6.75 1.00
C THR A 117 25.70 5.62 1.74
N GLY A 118 25.21 4.39 1.58
CA GLY A 118 25.84 3.19 2.13
C GLY A 118 25.61 2.92 3.62
N ASN A 119 24.89 3.81 4.31
CA ASN A 119 24.44 3.63 5.69
C ASN A 119 22.93 3.81 5.78
N SER A 120 22.28 3.11 6.70
CA SER A 120 20.86 3.34 6.99
C SER A 120 20.69 4.60 7.85
N PRO A 121 19.53 5.28 7.82
CA PRO A 121 19.27 6.40 8.75
C PRO A 121 19.47 5.99 10.21
N TYR A 122 19.11 4.76 10.57
CA TYR A 122 19.41 4.19 11.89
C TYR A 122 20.90 4.23 12.24
N ASP A 123 21.78 3.79 11.34
CA ASP A 123 23.24 3.80 11.57
C ASP A 123 23.77 5.24 11.64
N LEU A 124 23.25 6.13 10.80
CA LEU A 124 23.64 7.55 10.78
C LEU A 124 23.34 8.24 12.11
N THR A 125 22.24 7.89 12.80
CA THR A 125 21.96 8.45 14.14
C THR A 125 23.01 8.06 15.18
N HIS A 126 23.58 6.86 15.07
CA HIS A 126 24.67 6.41 15.95
C HIS A 126 25.97 7.18 15.62
N ILE A 127 26.24 7.40 14.34
CA ILE A 127 27.37 8.22 13.90
C ILE A 127 27.24 9.65 14.45
N LEU A 128 26.06 10.27 14.37
CA LEU A 128 25.82 11.62 14.88
C LEU A 128 26.11 11.74 16.38
N ILE A 129 25.51 10.88 17.21
CA ILE A 129 25.64 10.98 18.67
C ILE A 129 27.06 10.63 19.17
N GLU A 130 27.79 9.79 18.44
CA GLU A 130 29.16 9.39 18.79
C GLU A 130 30.22 10.37 18.28
N ASN A 131 29.87 11.29 17.38
CA ASN A 131 30.83 12.21 16.77
C ASN A 131 31.39 13.23 17.79
N PRO A 132 32.73 13.41 17.90
CA PRO A 132 33.34 14.34 18.85
C PRO A 132 32.95 15.80 18.68
N ASP A 133 32.71 16.26 17.45
CA ASP A 133 32.33 17.64 17.16
C ASP A 133 30.87 17.90 17.54
N VAL A 134 30.00 16.90 17.34
CA VAL A 134 28.62 16.93 17.86
C VAL A 134 28.63 16.93 19.40
N GLN A 135 29.44 16.08 20.02
CA GLN A 135 29.59 16.01 21.48
C GLN A 135 30.16 17.30 22.11
N ALA A 136 30.93 18.08 21.34
CA ALA A 136 31.49 19.34 21.79
C ALA A 136 30.45 20.48 21.87
N SER A 137 29.32 20.36 21.15
CA SER A 137 28.22 21.33 21.18
C SER A 137 27.09 20.83 22.10
N PRO A 138 26.75 21.53 23.19
CA PRO A 138 25.64 21.15 24.08
C PRO A 138 24.29 21.05 23.37
N GLU A 139 24.08 21.91 22.37
CA GLU A 139 22.87 21.93 21.54
C GLU A 139 22.84 20.70 20.61
N ALA A 140 23.95 20.42 19.92
CA ALA A 140 24.01 19.32 18.96
C ALA A 140 23.93 17.95 19.64
N ILE A 141 24.60 17.76 20.77
CA ILE A 141 24.52 16.48 21.51
C ILE A 141 23.14 16.25 22.12
N SER A 142 22.44 17.30 22.53
CA SER A 142 21.05 17.18 23.01
C SER A 142 20.13 16.74 21.88
N ALA A 143 20.22 17.41 20.73
CA ALA A 143 19.42 17.07 19.55
C ALA A 143 19.73 15.66 19.04
N ALA A 144 21.01 15.32 18.89
CA ALA A 144 21.43 13.97 18.48
C ALA A 144 20.98 12.88 19.48
N GLY A 145 20.96 13.18 20.78
CA GLY A 145 20.41 12.30 21.81
C GLY A 145 18.90 12.07 21.67
N ASN A 146 18.14 13.12 21.34
CA ASN A 146 16.71 13.03 21.07
C ASN A 146 16.44 12.21 19.80
N VAL A 147 17.18 12.48 18.71
CA VAL A 147 17.11 11.71 17.46
C VAL A 147 17.41 10.23 17.69
N HIS A 148 18.50 9.93 18.41
CA HIS A 148 18.90 8.55 18.73
C HIS A 148 17.80 7.81 19.49
N THR A 149 17.25 8.44 20.54
CA THR A 149 16.15 7.84 21.32
C THR A 149 14.92 7.62 20.45
N ALA A 150 14.53 8.63 19.66
CA ALA A 150 13.35 8.55 18.79
C ALA A 150 13.47 7.46 17.72
N VAL A 151 14.66 7.22 17.16
CA VAL A 151 14.88 6.11 16.21
C VAL A 151 14.69 4.75 16.87
N HIS A 152 15.11 4.57 18.13
CA HIS A 152 14.83 3.34 18.88
C HIS A 152 13.34 3.20 19.19
N ASP A 153 12.70 4.27 19.64
CA ASP A 153 11.25 4.29 19.91
C ASP A 153 10.44 3.94 18.64
N LEU A 154 10.85 4.47 17.48
CA LEU A 154 10.26 4.13 16.18
C LEU A 154 10.40 2.63 15.87
N GLY A 155 11.59 2.06 16.09
CA GLY A 155 11.84 0.63 15.88
C GLY A 155 10.97 -0.25 16.79
N ASP A 156 10.86 0.12 18.07
CA ASP A 156 10.05 -0.59 19.06
C ASP A 156 8.55 -0.50 18.72
N ALA A 157 8.06 0.69 18.35
CA ALA A 157 6.66 0.90 17.94
C ALA A 157 6.32 0.14 16.65
N ALA A 158 7.20 0.14 15.64
CA ALA A 158 7.01 -0.62 14.41
C ALA A 158 6.95 -2.13 14.69
N GLN A 159 7.81 -2.62 15.59
CA GLN A 159 7.85 -4.01 16.00
C GLN A 159 6.62 -4.40 16.83
N ALA A 160 6.14 -3.53 17.72
CA ALA A 160 4.89 -3.74 18.45
C ALA A 160 3.68 -3.79 17.51
N MET A 161 3.62 -2.87 16.54
CA MET A 161 2.56 -2.84 15.52
C MET A 161 2.54 -4.13 14.71
N ARG A 162 3.71 -4.64 14.27
CA ARG A 162 3.80 -5.93 13.57
C ARG A 162 3.16 -7.07 14.36
N LEU A 163 3.45 -7.16 15.66
CA LEU A 163 2.91 -8.21 16.52
C LEU A 163 1.39 -8.07 16.71
N ASN A 164 0.88 -6.84 16.82
CA ASN A 164 -0.55 -6.59 16.93
C ASN A 164 -1.28 -6.88 15.60
N LEU A 165 -0.66 -6.61 14.44
CA LEU A 165 -1.18 -6.99 13.14
C LEU A 165 -1.23 -8.53 13.00
N GLU A 166 -0.19 -9.25 13.44
CA GLU A 166 -0.18 -10.72 13.48
C GLU A 166 -1.27 -11.28 14.40
N GLU A 167 -1.42 -10.71 15.61
CA GLU A 167 -2.48 -11.07 16.56
C GLU A 167 -3.88 -10.87 15.94
N LEU A 168 -4.06 -9.77 15.20
CA LEU A 168 -5.31 -9.48 14.51
C LEU A 168 -5.57 -10.44 13.34
N GLU A 169 -4.56 -10.74 12.52
CA GLU A 169 -4.68 -11.69 11.43
C GLU A 169 -5.07 -13.08 11.95
N ASP A 170 -4.41 -13.56 13.01
CA ASP A 170 -4.72 -14.85 13.64
C ASP A 170 -6.16 -14.88 14.19
N ALA A 171 -6.59 -13.81 14.87
CA ALA A 171 -7.96 -13.69 15.36
C ALA A 171 -9.01 -13.69 14.23
N LEU A 172 -8.65 -13.15 13.06
CA LEU A 172 -9.47 -13.11 11.84
C LEU A 172 -9.24 -14.33 10.93
N ALA A 173 -8.35 -15.27 11.23
CA ALA A 173 -8.11 -16.47 10.42
C ALA A 173 -8.95 -17.68 10.86
N GLU A 174 -9.51 -17.67 12.08
CA GLU A 174 -10.32 -18.78 12.61
C GLU A 174 -11.74 -18.81 12.01
N ALA A 175 -11.96 -19.54 10.91
CA ALA A 175 -13.29 -20.01 10.46
C ALA A 175 -13.19 -21.29 9.62
N PRO A 176 -14.23 -22.16 9.64
CA PRO A 176 -14.17 -23.47 9.02
C PRO A 176 -14.21 -23.38 7.50
N ALA A 177 -13.36 -24.17 6.85
CA ALA A 177 -13.33 -24.35 5.40
C ALA A 177 -14.73 -24.66 4.84
N SER A 178 -15.20 -23.81 3.93
CA SER A 178 -16.37 -24.09 3.10
C SER A 178 -16.03 -25.15 2.04
N ALA A 179 -17.05 -25.85 1.55
CA ALA A 179 -16.87 -26.84 0.49
C ALA A 179 -16.46 -26.14 -0.83
N PRO A 180 -15.58 -26.75 -1.64
CA PRO A 180 -15.09 -26.13 -2.87
C PRO A 180 -16.23 -25.86 -3.86
N LYS A 181 -16.26 -24.64 -4.41
CA LYS A 181 -17.05 -24.26 -5.59
C LYS A 181 -16.10 -24.01 -6.76
N GLU A 182 -16.61 -24.10 -7.98
CA GLU A 182 -15.86 -23.93 -9.25
C GLU A 182 -15.36 -22.47 -9.51
N SER A 183 -15.09 -21.66 -8.49
CA SER A 183 -14.64 -20.26 -8.62
C SER A 183 -13.10 -20.09 -8.63
N GLY A 184 -12.33 -21.16 -8.46
CA GLY A 184 -10.86 -21.08 -8.50
C GLY A 184 -10.26 -20.58 -9.83
N SER A 185 -11.04 -20.62 -10.93
CA SER A 185 -10.60 -20.09 -12.24
C SER A 185 -10.56 -18.56 -12.26
N GLU A 186 -11.50 -17.88 -11.60
CA GLU A 186 -11.59 -16.41 -11.59
C GLU A 186 -10.48 -15.81 -10.74
N VAL A 187 -10.23 -16.39 -9.57
CA VAL A 187 -9.10 -16.00 -8.70
C VAL A 187 -7.76 -16.11 -9.44
N ALA A 188 -7.53 -17.22 -10.15
CA ALA A 188 -6.29 -17.42 -10.88
C ALA A 188 -6.12 -16.43 -12.04
N GLU A 189 -7.22 -16.05 -12.71
CA GLU A 189 -7.23 -15.06 -13.78
C GLU A 189 -6.89 -13.66 -13.23
N SER A 190 -7.57 -13.20 -12.17
CA SER A 190 -7.31 -11.88 -11.59
C SER A 190 -5.87 -11.74 -11.10
N VAL A 191 -5.32 -12.76 -10.42
CA VAL A 191 -3.90 -12.76 -10.01
C VAL A 191 -2.97 -12.69 -11.22
N GLY A 192 -3.28 -13.38 -12.32
CA GLY A 192 -2.49 -13.30 -13.56
C GLY A 192 -2.52 -11.91 -14.22
N LYS A 193 -3.66 -11.22 -14.15
CA LYS A 193 -3.76 -9.84 -14.64
C LYS A 193 -2.99 -8.86 -13.75
N ILE A 194 -3.04 -9.04 -12.43
CA ILE A 194 -2.26 -8.23 -11.46
C ILE A 194 -0.74 -8.38 -11.75
N ASP A 195 -0.27 -9.60 -11.98
CA ASP A 195 1.14 -9.85 -12.34
C ASP A 195 1.54 -9.14 -13.66
N THR A 196 0.64 -9.18 -14.66
CA THR A 196 0.85 -8.47 -15.93
C THR A 196 0.93 -6.96 -15.71
N ASN A 197 0.03 -6.38 -14.92
CA ASN A 197 0.07 -4.94 -14.63
C ASN A 197 1.33 -4.53 -13.84
N MET A 198 1.85 -5.39 -12.95
CA MET A 198 3.12 -5.12 -12.27
C MET A 198 4.28 -5.04 -13.25
N ALA A 199 4.34 -5.95 -14.24
CA ALA A 199 5.35 -5.92 -15.28
C ALA A 199 5.24 -4.65 -16.14
N GLU A 200 4.02 -4.21 -16.47
CA GLU A 200 3.76 -2.96 -17.19
C GLU A 200 4.21 -1.74 -16.38
N LEU A 201 3.87 -1.65 -15.08
CA LEU A 201 4.32 -0.58 -14.19
C LEU A 201 5.84 -0.49 -14.14
N LYS A 202 6.52 -1.63 -13.98
CA LYS A 202 7.99 -1.68 -13.95
C LYS A 202 8.60 -1.23 -15.27
N GLY A 203 8.07 -1.72 -16.39
CA GLY A 203 8.54 -1.33 -17.72
C GLY A 203 8.37 0.17 -17.96
N ALA A 204 7.23 0.73 -17.60
CA ALA A 204 6.97 2.17 -17.71
C ALA A 204 7.94 2.99 -16.84
N THR A 205 8.17 2.58 -15.59
CA THR A 205 9.12 3.24 -14.69
C THR A 205 10.55 3.20 -15.21
N GLU A 206 11.00 2.07 -15.76
CA GLU A 206 12.32 1.97 -16.40
C GLU A 206 12.45 2.90 -17.61
N VAL A 207 11.40 3.02 -18.43
CA VAL A 207 11.39 3.98 -19.55
C VAL A 207 11.46 5.41 -19.03
N ILE A 208 10.65 5.79 -18.05
CA ILE A 208 10.69 7.13 -17.46
C ILE A 208 12.09 7.41 -16.91
N HIS A 209 12.66 6.50 -16.13
CA HIS A 209 13.99 6.64 -15.53
C HIS A 209 15.08 6.88 -16.58
N THR A 210 15.17 5.98 -17.56
CA THR A 210 16.23 6.03 -18.59
C THR A 210 16.07 7.18 -19.58
N GLN A 211 14.84 7.52 -19.94
CA GLN A 211 14.59 8.58 -20.93
C GLN A 211 14.65 9.98 -20.30
N THR A 212 14.29 10.15 -19.03
CA THR A 212 14.55 11.41 -18.32
C THR A 212 16.04 11.67 -18.15
N ASP A 213 16.85 10.64 -17.87
CA ASP A 213 18.32 10.74 -17.86
C ASP A 213 18.87 11.12 -19.25
N ALA A 214 18.31 10.56 -20.33
CA ALA A 214 18.68 10.95 -21.69
C ALA A 214 18.39 12.44 -21.97
N ILE A 215 17.29 13.00 -21.46
CA ILE A 215 16.98 14.44 -21.58
C ILE A 215 18.02 15.27 -20.81
N LEU A 216 18.38 14.86 -19.60
CA LEU A 216 19.41 15.51 -18.78
C LEU A 216 20.80 15.49 -19.45
N GLY A 217 21.10 14.44 -20.23
CA GLY A 217 22.33 14.30 -20.98
C GLY A 217 22.48 15.23 -22.20
N VAL A 218 21.42 15.95 -22.61
CA VAL A 218 21.47 16.82 -23.79
C VAL A 218 22.24 18.11 -23.49
N GLU A 219 23.36 18.31 -24.19
CA GLU A 219 24.22 19.49 -24.02
C GLU A 219 23.46 20.80 -24.28
N GLY A 220 23.54 21.73 -23.33
CA GLY A 220 22.94 23.05 -23.44
C GLY A 220 21.43 23.09 -23.14
N MET A 221 20.86 22.03 -22.57
CA MET A 221 19.50 22.05 -22.05
C MET A 221 19.36 23.14 -20.97
N PRO A 222 18.31 23.99 -21.01
CA PRO A 222 18.11 25.00 -19.98
C PRO A 222 17.86 24.38 -18.60
N ASP A 223 18.34 25.05 -17.55
CA ASP A 223 18.20 24.62 -16.16
C ASP A 223 16.74 24.33 -15.77
N GLU A 224 15.78 25.11 -16.27
CA GLU A 224 14.35 24.88 -16.00
C GLU A 224 13.86 23.54 -16.56
N VAL A 225 14.27 23.18 -17.78
CA VAL A 225 13.91 21.90 -18.41
C VAL A 225 14.65 20.74 -17.73
N ALA A 226 15.92 20.95 -17.40
CA ALA A 226 16.71 19.97 -16.64
C ALA A 226 16.05 19.67 -15.29
N ALA A 227 15.61 20.68 -14.53
CA ALA A 227 14.93 20.48 -13.25
C ALA A 227 13.62 19.68 -13.39
N MET A 228 12.84 19.89 -14.47
CA MET A 228 11.64 19.10 -14.74
C MET A 228 11.97 17.64 -15.02
N ALA A 229 12.98 17.38 -15.85
CA ALA A 229 13.45 16.03 -16.17
C ALA A 229 14.03 15.32 -14.95
N GLU A 230 14.83 16.03 -14.14
CA GLU A 230 15.42 15.54 -12.90
C GLU A 230 14.34 15.21 -11.86
N THR A 231 13.32 16.04 -11.72
CA THR A 231 12.19 15.75 -10.81
C THR A 231 11.46 14.46 -11.22
N ALA A 232 11.18 14.29 -12.52
CA ALA A 232 10.56 13.07 -13.03
C ALA A 232 11.49 11.84 -12.85
N HIS A 233 12.80 12.02 -13.10
CA HIS A 233 13.82 10.99 -12.89
C HIS A 233 13.88 10.53 -11.44
N LEU A 234 14.12 11.44 -10.49
CA LEU A 234 14.25 11.14 -9.07
C LEU A 234 12.96 10.53 -8.49
N SER A 235 11.80 10.88 -9.04
CA SER A 235 10.54 10.24 -8.65
C SER A 235 10.54 8.74 -8.96
N THR A 236 11.20 8.30 -10.03
CA THR A 236 11.29 6.87 -10.38
C THR A 236 12.08 6.06 -9.36
N HIS A 237 13.05 6.65 -8.66
CA HIS A 237 13.81 5.95 -7.61
C HIS A 237 12.87 5.48 -6.49
N CYS A 238 11.90 6.33 -6.11
CA CYS A 238 10.88 5.95 -5.14
C CYS A 238 9.96 4.84 -5.67
N LEU A 239 9.58 4.89 -6.94
CA LEU A 239 8.77 3.86 -7.59
C LEU A 239 9.49 2.50 -7.64
N GLU A 240 10.78 2.49 -7.95
CA GLU A 240 11.60 1.27 -7.93
C GLU A 240 11.64 0.67 -6.52
N PHE A 241 11.85 1.51 -5.50
CA PHE A 241 11.85 1.07 -4.11
C PHE A 241 10.50 0.46 -3.70
N ILE A 242 9.37 1.11 -4.01
CA ILE A 242 8.02 0.58 -3.74
C ILE A 242 7.76 -0.71 -4.54
N GLY A 243 8.22 -0.76 -5.78
CA GLY A 243 8.01 -1.87 -6.71
C GLY A 243 8.51 -3.22 -6.17
N VAL A 244 9.64 -3.24 -5.45
CA VAL A 244 10.20 -4.46 -4.82
C VAL A 244 9.20 -5.10 -3.83
N TYR A 245 8.50 -4.29 -3.03
CA TYR A 245 7.52 -4.78 -2.06
C TYR A 245 6.25 -5.28 -2.76
N MET A 246 5.85 -4.61 -3.84
CA MET A 246 4.68 -4.97 -4.62
C MET A 246 4.90 -6.32 -5.32
N GLU A 247 6.06 -6.52 -5.98
CA GLU A 247 6.46 -7.80 -6.57
C GLU A 247 6.46 -8.95 -5.53
N SER A 248 6.96 -8.68 -4.32
CA SER A 248 6.98 -9.68 -3.24
C SER A 248 5.57 -10.11 -2.82
N SER A 249 4.62 -9.17 -2.73
CA SER A 249 3.23 -9.45 -2.35
C SER A 249 2.49 -10.20 -3.47
N ILE A 250 2.69 -9.79 -4.73
CA ILE A 250 2.11 -10.46 -5.90
C ILE A 250 2.63 -11.89 -6.05
N GLY A 251 3.93 -12.12 -5.80
CA GLY A 251 4.50 -13.47 -5.82
C GLY A 251 3.87 -14.43 -4.78
N LYS A 252 3.40 -13.90 -3.64
CA LYS A 252 2.64 -14.70 -2.66
C LYS A 252 1.22 -14.99 -3.16
N LEU A 253 0.54 -14.02 -3.78
CA LEU A 253 -0.75 -14.25 -4.43
C LEU A 253 -0.65 -15.35 -5.49
N ASP A 254 0.42 -15.33 -6.29
CA ASP A 254 0.69 -16.36 -7.31
C ASP A 254 0.84 -17.75 -6.68
N THR A 255 1.48 -17.83 -5.51
CA THR A 255 1.61 -19.09 -4.76
C THR A 255 0.26 -19.57 -4.23
N TYR A 256 -0.59 -18.67 -3.74
CA TYR A 256 -1.85 -19.01 -3.07
C TYR A 256 -2.99 -19.35 -4.01
N LYS A 257 -3.00 -18.81 -5.24
CA LYS A 257 -4.09 -18.99 -6.21
C LYS A 257 -4.35 -20.45 -6.63
N ALA A 258 -3.41 -21.36 -6.33
CA ALA A 258 -3.57 -22.80 -6.59
C ALA A 258 -4.61 -23.46 -5.66
N GLU A 259 -4.79 -22.93 -4.45
CA GLU A 259 -5.76 -23.44 -3.46
C GLU A 259 -6.45 -22.26 -2.75
N PRO A 260 -7.25 -21.46 -3.47
CA PRO A 260 -7.75 -20.17 -2.97
C PRO A 260 -8.68 -20.34 -1.76
N GLU A 261 -9.42 -21.43 -1.64
CA GLU A 261 -10.29 -21.70 -0.49
C GLU A 261 -9.48 -21.92 0.81
N LYS A 262 -8.29 -22.50 0.70
CA LYS A 262 -7.40 -22.72 1.86
C LYS A 262 -6.61 -21.46 2.22
N ASN A 263 -6.37 -20.61 1.23
CA ASN A 263 -5.50 -19.45 1.37
C ASN A 263 -6.24 -18.12 1.41
N LYS A 264 -7.59 -18.12 1.40
CA LYS A 264 -8.41 -16.90 1.30
C LYS A 264 -7.94 -15.76 2.19
N ALA A 265 -7.76 -16.00 3.50
CA ALA A 265 -7.34 -14.96 4.43
C ALA A 265 -5.98 -14.35 4.05
N LYS A 266 -5.01 -15.20 3.70
CA LYS A 266 -3.68 -14.77 3.24
C LYS A 266 -3.75 -14.02 1.91
N MET A 267 -4.62 -14.44 1.01
CA MET A 267 -4.84 -13.75 -0.26
C MET A 267 -5.44 -12.36 -0.06
N LEU A 268 -6.41 -12.21 0.83
CA LEU A 268 -6.96 -10.89 1.19
C LEU A 268 -5.88 -9.98 1.78
N VAL A 269 -5.05 -10.50 2.68
CA VAL A 269 -3.94 -9.75 3.28
C VAL A 269 -2.92 -9.32 2.20
N ASP A 270 -2.46 -10.22 1.34
CA ASP A 270 -1.47 -9.86 0.31
C ASP A 270 -2.07 -9.03 -0.85
N ALA A 271 -3.37 -9.15 -1.13
CA ALA A 271 -4.08 -8.24 -2.03
C ALA A 271 -4.15 -6.82 -1.42
N GLY A 272 -4.43 -6.73 -0.13
CA GLY A 272 -4.38 -5.47 0.62
C GLY A 272 -3.00 -4.81 0.58
N LYS A 273 -1.93 -5.59 0.80
CA LYS A 273 -0.54 -5.11 0.65
C LYS A 273 -0.29 -4.54 -0.75
N THR A 274 -0.71 -5.27 -1.78
CA THR A 274 -0.57 -4.86 -3.18
C THR A 274 -1.31 -3.56 -3.45
N GLU A 275 -2.55 -3.40 -2.97
CA GLU A 275 -3.34 -2.18 -3.16
C GLU A 275 -2.73 -0.96 -2.49
N ALA A 276 -2.23 -1.07 -1.25
CA ALA A 276 -1.57 0.04 -0.58
C ALA A 276 -0.33 0.53 -1.33
N LEU A 277 0.51 -0.42 -1.76
CA LEU A 277 1.73 -0.12 -2.49
C LEU A 277 1.43 0.45 -3.88
N ARG A 278 0.47 -0.13 -4.61
CA ARG A 278 0.00 0.40 -5.89
C ARG A 278 -0.54 1.82 -5.76
N LYS A 279 -1.32 2.10 -4.71
CA LYS A 279 -1.84 3.45 -4.46
C LYS A 279 -0.71 4.44 -4.20
N LEU A 280 0.24 4.10 -3.33
CA LEU A 280 1.41 4.93 -3.04
C LEU A 280 2.25 5.17 -4.32
N TYR A 281 2.43 4.13 -5.14
CA TYR A 281 3.11 4.18 -6.43
C TYR A 281 2.43 5.18 -7.39
N GLN A 282 1.11 5.11 -7.51
CA GLN A 282 0.33 6.01 -8.35
C GLN A 282 0.39 7.45 -7.83
N ASP A 283 0.16 7.66 -6.53
CA ASP A 283 0.12 9.00 -5.95
C ASP A 283 1.50 9.69 -6.00
N THR A 284 2.60 8.94 -6.07
CA THR A 284 3.96 9.47 -6.32
C THR A 284 4.08 10.13 -7.70
N ILE A 285 3.34 9.64 -8.71
CA ILE A 285 3.31 10.21 -10.06
C ILE A 285 2.23 11.28 -10.22
N ASP A 286 1.08 11.11 -9.57
CA ASP A 286 -0.09 11.96 -9.78
C ASP A 286 -0.12 13.19 -8.87
N SER A 287 0.62 13.18 -7.75
CA SER A 287 0.61 14.25 -6.76
C SER A 287 1.89 15.09 -6.74
N GLY A 288 1.73 16.41 -6.70
CA GLY A 288 2.82 17.34 -6.38
C GLY A 288 3.19 17.34 -4.90
N ASP A 289 2.40 16.71 -4.03
CA ASP A 289 2.68 16.63 -2.60
C ASP A 289 3.93 15.79 -2.32
N PHE A 290 4.12 14.67 -3.04
CA PHE A 290 5.34 13.86 -2.94
C PHE A 290 6.57 14.68 -3.32
N VAL A 291 6.52 15.34 -4.48
CA VAL A 291 7.60 16.18 -5.01
C VAL A 291 7.96 17.31 -4.05
N THR A 292 6.94 17.95 -3.47
CA THR A 292 7.12 19.02 -2.49
C THR A 292 7.69 18.48 -1.18
N THR A 293 7.19 17.34 -0.70
CA THR A 293 7.62 16.72 0.54
C THR A 293 9.04 16.21 0.45
N MET A 294 9.44 15.62 -0.68
CA MET A 294 10.81 15.15 -0.93
C MET A 294 11.78 16.24 -1.38
N GLU A 295 11.35 17.51 -1.38
CA GLU A 295 12.16 18.67 -1.77
C GLU A 295 12.81 18.55 -3.16
N LEU A 296 12.10 17.94 -4.11
CA LEU A 296 12.59 17.75 -5.47
C LEU A 296 12.64 19.08 -6.25
N PRO A 297 13.43 19.17 -7.34
CA PRO A 297 13.75 20.44 -8.01
C PRO A 297 12.55 21.30 -8.42
N VAL A 298 11.43 20.68 -8.84
CA VAL A 298 10.22 21.40 -9.28
C VAL A 298 9.04 21.14 -8.35
N THR A 299 9.00 21.85 -7.21
CA THR A 299 7.91 21.74 -6.21
C THR A 299 6.52 22.13 -6.74
N GLY A 300 5.48 21.57 -6.12
CA GLY A 300 4.07 21.92 -6.39
C GLY A 300 3.51 21.40 -7.72
N LYS A 301 4.26 20.58 -8.47
CA LYS A 301 3.80 19.90 -9.69
C LYS A 301 4.05 18.40 -9.56
N SER A 302 3.11 17.60 -10.04
CA SER A 302 3.28 16.16 -10.06
C SER A 302 4.24 15.74 -11.18
N PRO A 303 4.93 14.60 -11.06
CA PRO A 303 5.71 14.05 -12.17
C PRO A 303 4.88 13.91 -13.44
N TYR A 304 3.62 13.51 -13.34
CA TYR A 304 2.68 13.47 -14.46
C TYR A 304 2.57 14.83 -15.17
N ASP A 305 2.37 15.93 -14.44
CA ASP A 305 2.26 17.27 -15.04
C ASP A 305 3.59 17.70 -15.68
N LEU A 306 4.72 17.35 -15.06
CA LEU A 306 6.05 17.70 -15.54
C LEU A 306 6.38 17.02 -16.86
N THR A 307 5.98 15.76 -17.07
CA THR A 307 6.21 15.07 -18.36
C THR A 307 5.45 15.72 -19.51
N HIS A 308 4.25 16.23 -19.27
CA HIS A 308 3.48 16.98 -20.25
C HIS A 308 4.13 18.34 -20.55
N LEU A 309 4.67 19.03 -19.55
CA LEU A 309 5.41 20.27 -19.75
C LEU A 309 6.73 20.04 -20.52
N LEU A 310 7.43 18.92 -20.24
CA LEU A 310 8.67 18.55 -20.93
C LEU A 310 8.46 18.39 -22.42
N ILE A 311 7.45 17.61 -22.85
CA ILE A 311 7.21 17.39 -24.29
C ILE A 311 6.72 18.66 -25.02
N GLU A 312 6.12 19.60 -24.29
CA GLU A 312 5.67 20.90 -24.82
C GLU A 312 6.79 21.96 -24.87
N SER A 313 7.93 21.74 -24.20
CA SER A 313 9.04 22.70 -24.17
C SER A 313 9.59 22.97 -25.59
N PRO A 314 9.73 24.24 -26.00
CA PRO A 314 10.35 24.60 -27.27
C PRO A 314 11.78 24.07 -27.42
N GLU A 315 12.52 24.01 -26.32
CA GLU A 315 13.91 23.55 -26.28
C GLU A 315 13.99 22.03 -26.45
N VAL A 316 13.09 21.29 -25.79
CA VAL A 316 12.92 19.85 -26.03
C VAL A 316 12.54 19.59 -27.49
N GLN A 317 11.56 20.33 -28.02
CA GLN A 317 11.11 20.20 -29.42
C GLN A 317 12.20 20.54 -30.45
N ALA A 318 13.15 21.41 -30.09
CA ALA A 318 14.27 21.78 -30.96
C ALA A 318 15.39 20.73 -30.99
N SER A 319 15.43 19.80 -30.03
CA SER A 319 16.43 18.73 -29.95
C SER A 319 15.83 17.38 -30.38
N PRO A 320 16.28 16.76 -31.49
CA PRO A 320 15.77 15.46 -31.93
C PRO A 320 15.91 14.34 -30.88
N GLU A 321 16.96 14.40 -30.06
CA GLU A 321 17.20 13.45 -28.98
C GLU A 321 16.21 13.70 -27.83
N ALA A 322 16.11 14.95 -27.37
CA ALA A 322 15.22 15.29 -26.24
C ALA A 322 13.75 15.06 -26.58
N ILE A 323 13.28 15.41 -27.79
CA ILE A 323 11.88 15.20 -28.16
C ILE A 323 11.52 13.73 -28.30
N SER A 324 12.46 12.89 -28.76
CA SER A 324 12.25 11.44 -28.80
C SER A 324 12.11 10.89 -27.38
N ALA A 325 13.06 11.22 -26.50
CA ALA A 325 13.05 10.79 -25.11
C ALA A 325 11.80 11.30 -24.37
N ALA A 326 11.44 12.58 -24.51
CA ALA A 326 10.23 13.13 -23.90
C ALA A 326 8.94 12.49 -24.43
N GLY A 327 8.91 12.09 -25.70
CA GLY A 327 7.80 11.33 -26.28
C GLY A 327 7.65 9.93 -25.65
N ASP A 328 8.77 9.26 -25.41
CA ASP A 328 8.81 7.96 -24.74
C ASP A 328 8.40 8.09 -23.26
N VAL A 329 8.91 9.11 -22.54
CA VAL A 329 8.51 9.43 -21.16
C VAL A 329 7.01 9.73 -21.07
N HIS A 330 6.47 10.56 -21.97
CA HIS A 330 5.05 10.90 -21.98
C HIS A 330 4.20 9.65 -22.18
N THR A 331 4.56 8.79 -23.14
CA THR A 331 3.85 7.52 -23.38
C THR A 331 3.91 6.62 -22.16
N ALA A 332 5.10 6.47 -21.56
CA ALA A 332 5.29 5.62 -20.39
C ALA A 332 4.50 6.11 -19.16
N VAL A 333 4.34 7.42 -18.95
CA VAL A 333 3.47 7.94 -17.88
C VAL A 333 2.01 7.51 -18.06
N HIS A 334 1.48 7.53 -19.29
CA HIS A 334 0.12 7.04 -19.57
C HIS A 334 0.02 5.52 -19.40
N ASP A 335 1.02 4.77 -19.86
CA ASP A 335 1.07 3.31 -19.66
C ASP A 335 1.10 2.96 -18.16
N LEU A 336 1.81 3.74 -17.34
CA LEU A 336 1.85 3.60 -15.89
C LEU A 336 0.48 3.87 -15.27
N GLU A 337 -0.20 4.96 -15.64
CA GLU A 337 -1.55 5.30 -15.15
C GLU A 337 -2.56 4.19 -15.50
N ASP A 338 -2.55 3.72 -16.75
CA ASP A 338 -3.44 2.66 -17.23
C ASP A 338 -3.17 1.33 -16.51
N ALA A 339 -1.90 0.97 -16.29
CA ALA A 339 -1.52 -0.24 -15.57
C ALA A 339 -1.91 -0.15 -14.08
N ALA A 340 -1.67 0.98 -13.42
CA ALA A 340 -2.07 1.21 -12.03
C ALA A 340 -3.58 1.13 -11.86
N LYS A 341 -4.33 1.75 -12.78
CA LYS A 341 -5.80 1.72 -12.77
C LYS A 341 -6.36 0.33 -13.04
N SER A 342 -5.78 -0.39 -13.99
CA SER A 342 -6.14 -1.78 -14.28
C SER A 342 -5.84 -2.69 -13.10
N MET A 343 -4.69 -2.52 -12.44
CA MET A 343 -4.33 -3.30 -11.25
C MET A 343 -5.34 -3.09 -10.12
N ARG A 344 -5.78 -1.85 -9.86
CA ARG A 344 -6.84 -1.57 -8.87
C ARG A 344 -8.13 -2.34 -9.19
N LEU A 345 -8.58 -2.32 -10.45
CA LEU A 345 -9.78 -3.06 -10.87
C LEU A 345 -9.60 -4.57 -10.70
N ASN A 346 -8.43 -5.11 -11.04
CA ASN A 346 -8.15 -6.54 -10.88
C ASN A 346 -8.03 -6.96 -9.41
N LEU A 347 -7.60 -6.06 -8.52
CA LEU A 347 -7.62 -6.28 -7.06
C LEU A 347 -9.07 -6.28 -6.53
N GLU A 348 -9.92 -5.37 -7.00
CA GLU A 348 -11.36 -5.36 -6.68
C GLU A 348 -12.04 -6.66 -7.16
N GLU A 349 -11.76 -7.10 -8.39
CA GLU A 349 -12.25 -8.38 -8.93
C GLU A 349 -11.76 -9.58 -8.09
N LEU A 350 -10.51 -9.53 -7.61
CA LEU A 350 -9.95 -10.57 -6.74
C LEU A 350 -10.64 -10.60 -5.37
N GLU A 351 -10.89 -9.45 -4.75
CA GLU A 351 -11.62 -9.35 -3.49
C GLU A 351 -13.04 -9.92 -3.63
N ASP A 352 -13.76 -9.55 -4.70
CA ASP A 352 -15.10 -10.05 -4.99
C ASP A 352 -15.10 -11.57 -5.19
N ALA A 353 -14.17 -12.09 -5.99
CA ALA A 353 -14.04 -13.54 -6.23
C ALA A 353 -13.73 -14.31 -4.93
N LEU A 354 -12.92 -13.73 -4.04
CA LEU A 354 -12.63 -14.32 -2.73
C LEU A 354 -13.84 -14.26 -1.78
N ALA A 355 -14.66 -13.21 -1.85
CA ALA A 355 -15.90 -13.09 -1.07
C ALA A 355 -16.91 -14.18 -1.45
N GLU A 356 -17.03 -14.52 -2.73
CA GLU A 356 -17.95 -15.57 -3.20
C GLU A 356 -17.61 -17.00 -2.73
N LEU A 357 -16.37 -17.22 -2.25
CA LEU A 357 -15.94 -18.49 -1.64
C LEU A 357 -16.66 -18.78 -0.30
N GLU A 358 -17.29 -17.77 0.30
CA GLU A 358 -17.79 -17.79 1.69
C GLU A 358 -19.24 -18.24 1.84
N GLU A 359 -19.97 -18.52 0.76
CA GLU A 359 -21.39 -18.90 0.83
C GLU A 359 -21.60 -20.43 0.88
N PRO A 360 -21.78 -21.06 2.07
CA PRO A 360 -22.66 -22.20 2.19
C PRO A 360 -24.09 -21.65 2.15
N THR A 361 -24.75 -21.75 1.00
CA THR A 361 -26.20 -21.59 0.97
C THR A 361 -26.81 -22.63 1.91
N ALA A 362 -27.29 -22.16 3.07
CA ALA A 362 -27.97 -22.95 4.08
C ALA A 362 -29.34 -23.52 3.61
N THR A 363 -29.60 -23.56 2.30
CA THR A 363 -30.82 -24.07 1.70
C THR A 363 -30.74 -25.55 1.30
N ALA A 364 -29.57 -26.19 1.32
CA ALA A 364 -29.45 -27.61 0.95
C ALA A 364 -29.80 -28.62 2.08
N ALA A 365 -30.08 -28.16 3.30
CA ALA A 365 -30.30 -29.03 4.45
C ALA A 365 -31.76 -29.46 4.71
N GLU A 366 -32.75 -28.93 3.97
CA GLU A 366 -34.16 -29.33 4.15
C GLU A 366 -34.67 -30.39 3.16
N GLU A 367 -34.01 -30.63 2.02
CA GLU A 367 -34.54 -31.59 1.02
C GLU A 367 -34.11 -33.05 1.22
N THR A 368 -33.15 -33.36 2.09
CA THR A 368 -32.65 -34.74 2.24
C THR A 368 -33.29 -35.57 3.36
N LYS A 369 -34.28 -35.04 4.11
CA LYS A 369 -34.96 -35.79 5.19
C LYS A 369 -36.23 -36.53 4.78
N GLN A 370 -36.59 -36.59 3.50
CA GLN A 370 -37.78 -37.32 3.05
C GLN A 370 -37.52 -38.33 1.92
N ALA A 371 -36.41 -39.07 2.00
CA ALA A 371 -36.16 -40.18 1.07
C ALA A 371 -35.42 -41.36 1.72
N SER A 372 -35.93 -41.89 2.83
CA SER A 372 -35.59 -43.27 3.26
C SER A 372 -36.64 -43.89 4.19
N ALA A 373 -37.75 -44.33 3.60
CA ALA A 373 -38.56 -45.43 4.15
C ALA A 373 -39.41 -46.07 3.04
N GLY A 374 -38.83 -47.00 2.28
CA GLY A 374 -39.58 -48.13 1.74
C GLY A 374 -39.81 -49.14 2.89
N THR A 375 -40.82 -50.00 2.94
CA THR A 375 -41.76 -50.55 1.94
C THR A 375 -42.90 -51.25 2.72
N SER A 376 -44.15 -51.21 2.22
CA SER A 376 -45.04 -52.39 2.17
C SER A 376 -46.37 -52.07 1.46
N SER A 377 -46.96 -53.11 0.86
CA SER A 377 -47.91 -53.11 -0.25
C SER A 377 -49.41 -53.06 0.09
N THR A 378 -50.18 -52.51 -0.87
CA THR A 378 -51.60 -52.76 -1.26
C THR A 378 -52.76 -51.98 -0.59
N PRO A 379 -53.96 -51.82 -1.23
CA PRO A 379 -54.41 -50.58 -1.87
C PRO A 379 -55.72 -49.99 -1.28
N GLY A 380 -55.96 -48.69 -1.46
CA GLY A 380 -57.21 -48.06 -1.02
C GLY A 380 -57.53 -46.75 -1.73
N PHE A 381 -58.74 -46.66 -2.27
CA PHE A 381 -59.36 -45.53 -2.98
C PHE A 381 -59.29 -44.19 -2.22
N GLY A 382 -59.11 -43.07 -2.93
CA GLY A 382 -59.36 -41.75 -2.35
C GLY A 382 -58.86 -40.54 -3.16
N VAL A 383 -59.47 -40.29 -4.31
CA VAL A 383 -59.41 -38.98 -5.01
C VAL A 383 -60.12 -37.93 -4.16
N THR A 384 -59.49 -36.81 -3.76
CA THR A 384 -59.99 -35.42 -3.88
C THR A 384 -59.17 -34.38 -3.07
N LEU A 385 -59.15 -33.14 -3.60
CA LEU A 385 -58.84 -31.84 -2.97
C LEU A 385 -57.42 -31.26 -3.12
N ALA A 386 -57.05 -31.01 -4.37
CA ALA A 386 -56.57 -29.68 -4.76
C ALA A 386 -57.78 -28.74 -4.92
N VAL A 387 -57.56 -27.43 -4.81
CA VAL A 387 -58.52 -26.31 -4.97
C VAL A 387 -59.21 -25.84 -3.67
N LEU A 388 -58.48 -25.16 -2.79
CA LEU A 388 -59.07 -24.21 -1.83
C LEU A 388 -58.15 -23.01 -1.46
N GLY A 389 -57.05 -22.76 -2.18
CA GLY A 389 -56.15 -21.62 -1.92
C GLY A 389 -56.38 -20.38 -2.80
N LEU A 390 -57.11 -20.50 -3.92
CA LEU A 390 -57.23 -19.44 -4.93
C LEU A 390 -58.42 -18.47 -4.74
N ILE A 391 -59.20 -18.61 -3.66
CA ILE A 391 -60.38 -17.76 -3.40
C ILE A 391 -60.09 -16.63 -2.37
N ALA A 392 -58.94 -16.66 -1.67
CA ALA A 392 -58.59 -15.62 -0.70
C ALA A 392 -58.07 -14.31 -1.32
N ALA A 393 -57.63 -14.32 -2.59
CA ALA A 393 -57.03 -13.15 -3.24
C ALA A 393 -58.04 -12.15 -3.83
N LEU A 394 -59.34 -12.48 -3.90
CA LEU A 394 -60.38 -11.62 -4.49
C LEU A 394 -61.25 -10.86 -3.49
N PHE A 395 -61.09 -11.08 -2.17
CA PHE A 395 -61.95 -10.46 -1.15
C PHE A 395 -61.32 -9.29 -0.38
N ILE A 396 -60.02 -9.00 -0.55
CA ILE A 396 -59.35 -7.90 0.16
C ILE A 396 -59.20 -6.63 -0.71
N SER A 397 -59.28 -6.72 -2.05
CA SER A 397 -59.21 -5.54 -2.94
C SER A 397 -60.52 -4.74 -3.11
N THR A 398 -61.55 -4.96 -2.30
CA THR A 398 -62.81 -4.18 -2.37
C THR A 398 -63.29 -3.56 -1.04
N ARG A 399 -62.47 -3.56 0.01
CA ARG A 399 -62.79 -2.83 1.25
C ARG A 399 -61.57 -2.17 1.88
N ARG A 400 -61.05 -1.12 1.24
CA ARG A 400 -60.65 0.10 1.94
C ARG A 400 -60.65 1.26 0.94
N THR A 401 -61.60 2.15 1.20
CA THR A 401 -61.76 3.54 0.79
C THR A 401 -60.46 4.33 0.76
#